data_AF-A0A171BMY1-F1
#
_entry.id   AF-A0A171BMY1-F1
#
_cell.length_a   1.000
_cell.length_b   1.000
_cell.length_c   1.000
_cell.angle_alpha   90.00
_cell.angle_beta   90.00
_cell.angle_gamma   90.00
#
_symmetry.space_group_name_H-M   'P 1'
#
loop_
_entity.id
_entity.type
_entity.pdbx_description
1 polymer ?
#
loop_
_entity_poly.entity_id
_entity_poly.type
_entity_poly.pdbx_seq_one_letter_code
_entity_poly.pdbx_strand_id
1 'polypeptide(L)'
;MDGFVECPGTVVVNAEGEEARLEGLFQLSASSFAGFAGVELATHTDVWLAHDLMGRPQPEIHAANAPRLSALLRELSEVLGSETDPDDPTCFARPTGTGAENFFDEDGRAADVWGSFEVPTRYDVFVHAPGFGRIGYRRTVRGEVRCVPVRDGRGGLLGHLWASDAEGAASFEPRDVGDDAVYRAGLVWLERLRAAHDRGLSPSAALAELAAWPDEDGAGRAGPSAEARTIPLAVLREQAKATQW
;
A
#
# COMPACT_ATOMS: atom_id res chain seq x y z
N MET A 1 3.35 23.15 22.87
CA MET A 1 4.50 23.03 21.94
C MET A 1 4.52 21.58 21.59
N ASP A 2 4.44 21.28 20.31
CA ASP A 2 4.36 19.90 19.85
C ASP A 2 5.66 19.60 19.12
N GLY A 3 6.36 18.58 19.60
CA GLY A 3 7.61 18.10 19.04
C GLY A 3 7.55 16.60 18.91
N PHE A 4 8.18 16.06 17.88
CA PHE A 4 8.33 14.62 17.72
C PHE A 4 9.77 14.27 17.38
N VAL A 5 10.14 13.04 17.69
CA VAL A 5 11.39 12.42 17.26
C VAL A 5 11.09 11.07 16.63
N GLU A 6 11.71 10.79 15.49
CA GLU A 6 11.74 9.46 14.89
C GLU A 6 12.91 8.68 15.47
N CYS A 7 12.59 7.54 16.06
CA CYS A 7 13.53 6.67 16.73
C CYS A 7 13.76 5.44 15.84
N PRO A 8 14.96 5.26 15.28
CA PRO A 8 15.30 4.03 14.61
C PRO A 8 15.50 2.91 15.63
N GLY A 9 15.34 1.66 15.20
CA GLY A 9 15.58 0.52 16.06
C GLY A 9 15.81 -0.77 15.30
N THR A 10 16.22 -1.80 16.02
CA THR A 10 16.46 -3.13 15.45
C THR A 10 15.39 -4.09 15.93
N VAL A 11 14.75 -4.80 15.02
CA VAL A 11 13.71 -5.80 15.31
C VAL A 11 14.06 -7.13 14.66
N VAL A 12 13.58 -8.22 15.25
CA VAL A 12 13.65 -9.53 14.60
C VAL A 12 12.55 -9.60 13.55
N VAL A 13 12.87 -10.01 12.32
CA VAL A 13 11.95 -9.96 11.16
C VAL A 13 11.58 -11.32 10.58
N ASN A 14 12.18 -12.40 11.07
CA ASN A 14 11.82 -13.76 10.65
C ASN A 14 12.02 -14.79 11.78
N ALA A 15 11.60 -16.03 11.50
CA ALA A 15 11.69 -17.14 12.45
C ALA A 15 13.13 -17.58 12.75
N GLU A 16 14.06 -17.31 11.83
CA GLU A 16 15.49 -17.59 11.98
C GLU A 16 16.19 -16.60 12.93
N GLY A 17 15.50 -15.57 13.41
CA GLY A 17 16.06 -14.56 14.30
C GLY A 17 16.87 -13.49 13.56
N GLU A 18 16.67 -13.32 12.25
CA GLU A 18 17.29 -12.24 11.49
C GLU A 18 16.84 -10.89 12.05
N GLU A 19 17.80 -10.01 12.25
CA GLU A 19 17.56 -8.66 12.72
C GLU A 19 17.63 -7.66 11.56
N ALA A 20 16.63 -6.78 11.49
CA ALA A 20 16.63 -5.65 10.58
C ALA A 20 16.59 -4.34 11.35
N ARG A 21 17.34 -3.35 10.87
CA ARG A 21 17.25 -1.97 11.35
C ARG A 21 16.15 -1.26 10.58
N LEU A 22 15.16 -0.73 11.29
CA LEU A 22 14.10 0.11 10.75
C LEU A 22 14.36 1.57 11.12
N GLU A 23 14.45 2.42 10.09
CA GLU A 23 14.44 3.88 10.26
C GLU A 23 12.99 4.30 10.55
N GLY A 24 12.78 5.02 11.67
CA GLY A 24 11.42 5.36 12.12
C GLY A 24 10.63 4.21 12.74
N LEU A 25 11.31 3.27 13.44
CA LEU A 25 10.64 2.18 14.17
C LEU A 25 9.56 2.70 15.12
N PHE A 26 9.90 3.78 15.83
CA PHE A 26 8.96 4.51 16.68
C PHE A 26 8.94 5.99 16.33
N GLN A 27 7.78 6.61 16.47
CA GLN A 27 7.66 8.04 16.62
C GLN A 27 7.30 8.34 18.06
N LEU A 28 8.11 9.15 18.74
CA LEU A 28 7.81 9.65 20.07
C LEU A 28 7.41 11.12 19.95
N SER A 29 6.15 11.42 20.25
CA SER A 29 5.61 12.77 20.22
C SER A 29 5.42 13.28 21.64
N ALA A 30 5.74 14.54 21.89
CA ALA A 30 5.46 15.21 23.15
C ALA A 30 4.65 16.47 22.88
N SER A 31 3.55 16.62 23.62
CA SER A 31 2.70 17.79 23.56
C SER A 31 2.50 18.36 24.97
N SER A 32 2.31 19.67 25.04
CA SER A 32 2.00 20.34 26.30
C SER A 32 0.87 21.33 26.08
N PHE A 33 -0.25 21.14 26.79
CA PHE A 33 -1.41 22.00 26.69
C PHE A 33 -2.10 22.17 28.05
N ALA A 34 -2.49 23.40 28.38
CA ALA A 34 -3.27 23.76 29.57
C ALA A 34 -2.74 23.19 30.92
N GLY A 35 -1.41 23.07 31.07
CA GLY A 35 -0.78 22.53 32.28
C GLY A 35 -0.62 21.00 32.29
N PHE A 36 -1.05 20.32 31.23
CA PHE A 36 -0.80 18.91 30.99
C PHE A 36 0.32 18.74 29.97
N ALA A 37 1.14 17.72 30.17
CA ALA A 37 2.09 17.25 29.18
C ALA A 37 1.79 15.77 28.91
N GLY A 38 1.73 15.42 27.64
CA GLY A 38 1.51 14.06 27.17
C GLY A 38 2.69 13.61 26.31
N VAL A 39 3.00 12.33 26.39
CA VAL A 39 3.94 11.68 25.49
C VAL A 39 3.20 10.53 24.81
N GLU A 40 3.29 10.49 23.49
CA GLU A 40 2.67 9.47 22.65
C GLU A 40 3.77 8.67 21.96
N LEU A 41 3.65 7.35 21.98
CA LEU A 41 4.53 6.43 21.27
C LEU A 41 3.73 5.74 20.16
N ALA A 42 4.09 5.98 18.91
CA ALA A 42 3.55 5.28 17.75
C ALA A 42 4.58 4.31 17.17
N THR A 43 4.12 3.16 16.66
CA THR A 43 4.91 2.20 15.88
C THR A 43 4.19 1.89 14.57
N HIS A 44 4.96 1.71 13.50
CA HIS A 44 4.43 1.53 12.14
C HIS A 44 4.75 0.14 11.56
N THR A 45 4.96 -0.86 12.40
CA THR A 45 5.26 -2.23 12.02
C THR A 45 4.45 -3.22 12.86
N ASP A 46 4.13 -4.37 12.27
CA ASP A 46 3.36 -5.45 12.85
C ASP A 46 4.20 -6.51 13.58
N VAL A 47 5.52 -6.39 13.63
CA VAL A 47 6.42 -7.34 14.34
C VAL A 47 6.11 -7.50 15.83
N TRP A 48 5.33 -6.58 16.41
CA TRP A 48 4.86 -6.62 17.80
C TRP A 48 3.63 -7.50 17.99
N LEU A 49 2.92 -7.85 16.92
CA LEU A 49 1.65 -8.55 16.93
C LEU A 49 1.86 -10.07 16.79
N ALA A 50 0.93 -10.88 17.31
CA ALA A 50 1.01 -12.34 17.20
C ALA A 50 0.75 -12.85 15.76
N HIS A 51 0.00 -12.08 14.98
CA HIS A 51 -0.24 -12.30 13.56
C HIS A 51 0.16 -11.05 12.77
N ASP A 52 0.60 -11.22 11.52
CA ASP A 52 0.85 -10.09 10.62
C ASP A 52 -0.47 -9.40 10.23
N LEU A 53 -0.39 -8.27 9.51
CA LEU A 53 -1.59 -7.54 9.06
C LEU A 53 -2.47 -8.32 8.07
N MET A 54 -1.98 -9.43 7.53
CA MET A 54 -2.70 -10.35 6.64
C MET A 54 -3.31 -11.54 7.40
N GLY A 55 -3.27 -11.52 8.75
CA GLY A 55 -3.82 -12.56 9.62
C GLY A 55 -2.96 -13.84 9.70
N ARG A 56 -1.73 -13.83 9.19
CA ARG A 56 -0.83 -14.99 9.23
C ARG A 56 -0.09 -15.03 10.56
N PRO A 57 0.03 -16.21 11.20
CA PRO A 57 0.71 -16.32 12.48
C PRO A 57 2.22 -16.04 12.34
N GLN A 58 2.79 -15.29 13.28
CA GLN A 58 4.22 -14.98 13.36
C GLN A 58 4.79 -15.17 14.79
N PRO A 59 4.62 -16.36 15.40
CA PRO A 59 4.87 -16.56 16.83
C PRO A 59 6.33 -16.35 17.23
N GLU A 60 7.30 -16.69 16.38
CA GLU A 60 8.72 -16.48 16.66
C GLU A 60 9.09 -14.98 16.66
N ILE A 61 8.58 -14.24 15.67
CA ILE A 61 8.76 -12.77 15.56
C ILE A 61 8.13 -12.09 16.77
N HIS A 62 6.89 -12.45 17.11
CA HIS A 62 6.17 -11.89 18.25
C HIS A 62 6.89 -12.19 19.57
N ALA A 63 7.32 -13.44 19.80
CA ALA A 63 8.03 -13.84 21.01
C ALA A 63 9.37 -13.10 21.19
N ALA A 64 10.06 -12.78 20.09
CA ALA A 64 11.32 -12.04 20.12
C ALA A 64 11.12 -10.52 20.36
N ASN A 65 10.04 -9.94 19.83
CA ASN A 65 9.85 -8.49 19.82
C ASN A 65 8.88 -7.96 20.89
N ALA A 66 7.75 -8.63 21.14
CA ALA A 66 6.71 -8.12 22.06
C ALA A 66 7.20 -7.84 23.50
N PRO A 67 8.06 -8.70 24.10
CA PRO A 67 8.63 -8.40 25.43
C PRO A 67 9.46 -7.11 25.44
N ARG A 68 10.08 -6.75 24.31
CA ARG A 68 10.92 -5.55 24.17
C ARG A 68 10.06 -4.28 24.13
N LEU A 69 8.92 -4.32 23.43
CA LEU A 69 7.95 -3.22 23.45
C LEU A 69 7.33 -3.06 24.85
N SER A 70 6.95 -4.17 25.48
CA SER A 70 6.43 -4.18 26.86
C SER A 70 7.43 -3.55 27.85
N ALA A 71 8.71 -3.91 27.74
CA ALA A 71 9.76 -3.31 28.55
C ALA A 71 9.94 -1.80 28.29
N LEU A 72 9.92 -1.37 27.02
CA LEU A 72 9.99 0.04 26.65
C LEU A 72 8.83 0.86 27.24
N LEU A 73 7.59 0.37 27.10
CA LEU A 73 6.40 1.04 27.65
C LEU A 73 6.46 1.15 29.17
N ARG A 74 6.95 0.10 29.85
CA ARG A 74 7.19 0.13 31.30
C ARG A 74 8.24 1.18 31.68
N GLU A 75 9.36 1.23 30.96
CA GLU A 75 10.42 2.22 31.22
C GLU A 75 9.92 3.65 31.00
N LEU A 76 9.15 3.90 29.93
CA LEU A 76 8.51 5.19 29.69
C LEU A 76 7.54 5.57 30.82
N SER A 77 6.73 4.62 31.28
CA SER A 77 5.81 4.83 32.41
C SER A 77 6.55 5.21 33.69
N GLU A 78 7.66 4.50 33.99
CA GLU A 78 8.50 4.78 35.15
C GLU A 78 9.16 6.18 35.07
N VAL A 79 9.66 6.57 33.88
CA VAL A 79 10.29 7.87 33.66
C VAL A 79 9.29 9.03 33.73
N LEU A 80 8.10 8.84 33.16
CA LEU A 80 7.05 9.86 33.12
C LEU A 80 6.24 9.93 34.42
N GLY A 81 6.31 8.90 35.27
CA GLY A 81 5.53 8.81 36.49
C GLY A 81 4.02 8.65 36.26
N SER A 82 3.64 8.10 35.11
CA SER A 82 2.25 7.84 34.70
C SER A 82 2.18 6.47 34.05
N GLU A 83 1.07 5.77 34.23
CA GLU A 83 0.81 4.52 33.51
C GLU A 83 0.58 4.80 32.02
N THR A 84 0.91 3.81 31.18
CA THR A 84 0.54 3.80 29.76
C THR A 84 -0.98 3.78 29.63
N ASP A 85 -1.53 4.82 29.02
CA ASP A 85 -2.94 4.87 28.62
C ASP A 85 -3.06 4.48 27.13
N PRO A 86 -3.66 3.33 26.78
CA PRO A 86 -3.80 2.92 25.39
C PRO A 86 -4.80 3.81 24.65
N ASP A 87 -4.40 4.32 23.50
CA ASP A 87 -5.30 5.10 22.64
C ASP A 87 -6.37 4.23 21.96
N ASP A 88 -7.31 4.87 21.28
CA ASP A 88 -8.36 4.22 20.52
C ASP A 88 -7.78 3.22 19.50
N PRO A 89 -8.46 2.08 19.25
CA PRO A 89 -8.03 1.12 18.25
C PRO A 89 -7.92 1.76 16.87
N THR A 90 -6.83 1.48 16.17
CA THR A 90 -6.67 1.83 14.76
C THR A 90 -7.38 0.82 13.86
N CYS A 91 -7.38 1.03 12.55
CA CYS A 91 -7.81 0.00 11.61
C CYS A 91 -6.86 -1.22 11.56
N PHE A 92 -5.63 -1.11 12.08
CA PHE A 92 -4.61 -2.15 11.99
C PHE A 92 -4.49 -3.00 13.26
N ALA A 93 -4.53 -2.36 14.43
CA ALA A 93 -4.34 -3.02 15.71
C ALA A 93 -4.99 -2.25 16.86
N ARG A 94 -5.21 -2.95 17.98
CA ARG A 94 -5.66 -2.39 19.25
C ARG A 94 -4.44 -2.15 20.16
N PRO A 95 -4.09 -0.89 20.49
CA PRO A 95 -3.09 -0.62 21.51
C PRO A 95 -3.49 -1.21 22.87
N THR A 96 -2.50 -1.64 23.65
CA THR A 96 -2.68 -2.09 25.04
C THR A 96 -1.62 -1.47 25.93
N GLY A 97 -1.78 -1.55 27.25
CA GLY A 97 -0.81 -0.96 28.18
C GLY A 97 0.61 -1.56 28.09
N THR A 98 0.75 -2.71 27.43
CA THR A 98 2.00 -3.45 27.28
C THR A 98 2.40 -3.70 25.83
N GLY A 99 1.64 -3.21 24.85
CA GLY A 99 1.93 -3.41 23.44
C GLY A 99 0.71 -3.16 22.54
N ALA A 100 0.41 -4.11 21.68
CA ALA A 100 -0.75 -4.07 20.79
C ALA A 100 -1.26 -5.49 20.47
N GLU A 101 -2.53 -5.59 20.10
CA GLU A 101 -3.22 -6.85 19.78
C GLU A 101 -3.84 -6.81 18.39
N ASN A 102 -3.84 -7.97 17.72
CA ASN A 102 -4.58 -8.18 16.47
C ASN A 102 -6.10 -8.11 16.71
N PHE A 103 -6.86 -7.78 15.66
CA PHE A 103 -8.28 -8.04 15.63
C PHE A 103 -8.56 -9.50 15.27
N PHE A 104 -9.63 -10.06 15.84
CA PHE A 104 -10.08 -11.40 15.55
C PHE A 104 -11.54 -11.37 15.10
N ASP A 105 -11.90 -12.25 14.17
CA ASP A 105 -13.28 -12.46 13.75
C ASP A 105 -14.09 -13.27 14.79
N GLU A 106 -15.38 -13.49 14.51
CA GLU A 106 -16.28 -14.25 15.40
C GLU A 106 -15.84 -15.72 15.60
N ASP A 107 -15.04 -16.26 14.67
CA ASP A 107 -14.47 -17.61 14.72
C ASP A 107 -13.12 -17.65 15.46
N GLY A 108 -12.61 -16.50 15.92
CA GLY A 108 -11.32 -16.37 16.59
C GLY A 108 -10.12 -16.43 15.65
N ARG A 109 -10.29 -16.23 14.34
CA ARG A 109 -9.18 -16.09 13.39
C ARG A 109 -8.72 -14.64 13.33
N ALA A 110 -7.41 -14.43 13.23
CA ALA A 110 -6.87 -13.09 13.06
C ALA A 110 -7.39 -12.47 11.76
N ALA A 111 -7.87 -11.23 11.84
CA ALA A 111 -8.43 -10.52 10.71
C ALA A 111 -7.35 -10.08 9.72
N ASP A 112 -7.61 -10.25 8.42
CA ASP A 112 -6.84 -9.63 7.34
C ASP A 112 -7.23 -8.14 7.23
N VAL A 113 -6.64 -7.33 8.11
CA VAL A 113 -6.85 -5.88 8.14
C VAL A 113 -6.17 -5.19 6.96
N TRP A 114 -5.10 -5.78 6.42
CA TRP A 114 -4.43 -5.30 5.23
C TRP A 114 -5.37 -5.34 4.01
N GLY A 115 -5.96 -6.49 3.73
CA GLY A 115 -6.94 -6.66 2.66
C GLY A 115 -8.21 -5.83 2.88
N SER A 116 -8.60 -5.59 4.13
CA SER A 116 -9.82 -4.85 4.46
C SER A 116 -9.69 -3.33 4.31
N PHE A 117 -8.50 -2.76 4.55
CA PHE A 117 -8.32 -1.30 4.58
C PHE A 117 -7.30 -0.78 3.55
N GLU A 118 -6.17 -1.45 3.40
CA GLU A 118 -5.10 -0.99 2.50
C GLU A 118 -5.50 -1.22 1.03
N VAL A 119 -6.04 -2.41 0.70
CA VAL A 119 -6.43 -2.75 -0.68
C VAL A 119 -7.49 -1.78 -1.25
N PRO A 120 -8.60 -1.46 -0.53
CA PRO A 120 -9.54 -0.45 -1.00
C PRO A 120 -8.91 0.94 -1.16
N THR A 121 -8.07 1.35 -0.21
CA THR A 121 -7.38 2.65 -0.25
C THR A 121 -6.43 2.74 -1.45
N ARG A 122 -5.67 1.68 -1.73
CA ARG A 122 -4.82 1.58 -2.93
C ARG A 122 -5.65 1.62 -4.20
N TYR A 123 -6.80 0.95 -4.23
CA TYR A 123 -7.69 1.00 -5.38
C TYR A 123 -8.23 2.42 -5.62
N ASP A 124 -8.49 3.19 -4.56
CA ASP A 124 -8.93 4.59 -4.65
C ASP A 124 -7.95 5.45 -5.46
N VAL A 125 -6.64 5.22 -5.32
CA VAL A 125 -5.62 5.89 -6.14
C VAL A 125 -5.83 5.59 -7.63
N PHE A 126 -6.21 4.36 -7.99
CA PHE A 126 -6.51 3.99 -9.39
C PHE A 126 -7.87 4.47 -9.90
N VAL A 127 -8.70 5.07 -9.04
CA VAL A 127 -9.98 5.66 -9.44
C VAL A 127 -9.94 7.19 -9.40
N HIS A 128 -9.26 7.77 -8.42
CA HIS A 128 -9.37 9.18 -8.04
C HIS A 128 -8.05 9.98 -8.04
N ALA A 129 -6.91 9.40 -8.44
CA ALA A 129 -5.63 10.13 -8.44
C ALA A 129 -5.69 11.51 -9.12
N PRO A 130 -5.08 12.56 -8.50
CA PRO A 130 -4.96 13.88 -9.09
C PRO A 130 -4.25 13.86 -10.46
N GLY A 131 -4.64 14.76 -11.36
CA GLY A 131 -4.07 14.83 -12.71
C GLY A 131 -4.82 14.00 -13.76
N PHE A 132 -5.87 13.27 -13.36
CA PHE A 132 -6.75 12.54 -14.27
C PHE A 132 -8.19 13.07 -14.24
N GLY A 133 -9.02 12.66 -15.19
CA GLY A 133 -10.43 13.01 -15.25
C GLY A 133 -10.69 14.37 -15.91
N ARG A 134 -10.86 15.44 -15.11
CA ARG A 134 -11.16 16.79 -15.65
C ARG A 134 -9.95 17.49 -16.26
N ILE A 135 -8.76 17.16 -15.77
CA ILE A 135 -7.49 17.82 -16.12
C ILE A 135 -6.52 16.92 -16.86
N GLY A 136 -6.90 15.66 -17.10
CA GLY A 136 -6.09 14.65 -17.77
C GLY A 136 -6.95 13.65 -18.54
N TYR A 137 -6.38 12.51 -18.92
CA TYR A 137 -7.16 11.41 -19.49
C TYR A 137 -8.28 10.99 -18.54
N ARG A 138 -9.46 10.66 -19.10
CA ARG A 138 -10.53 10.02 -18.33
C ARG A 138 -10.10 8.60 -17.92
N ARG A 139 -10.66 8.11 -16.81
CA ARG A 139 -10.36 6.77 -16.24
C ARG A 139 -11.52 5.79 -16.29
N THR A 140 -12.61 6.24 -16.88
CA THR A 140 -13.80 5.44 -17.12
C THR A 140 -14.23 5.68 -18.55
N VAL A 141 -14.69 4.61 -19.18
CA VAL A 141 -15.33 4.64 -20.49
C VAL A 141 -16.59 3.80 -20.42
N ARG A 142 -17.55 4.10 -21.28
CA ARG A 142 -18.72 3.24 -21.52
C ARG A 142 -18.46 2.23 -22.62
N GLY A 143 -17.58 2.57 -23.56
CA GLY A 143 -17.24 1.75 -24.71
C GLY A 143 -16.07 0.79 -24.50
N GLU A 144 -15.51 0.36 -25.62
CA GLU A 144 -14.34 -0.50 -25.65
C GLU A 144 -13.05 0.28 -25.44
N VAL A 145 -12.06 -0.40 -24.89
CA VAL A 145 -10.69 0.08 -24.73
C VAL A 145 -9.74 -0.83 -25.49
N ARG A 146 -8.68 -0.25 -26.02
CA ARG A 146 -7.52 -0.99 -26.47
C ARG A 146 -6.60 -1.20 -25.27
N CYS A 147 -6.29 -2.45 -24.93
CA CYS A 147 -5.44 -2.77 -23.79
C CYS A 147 -4.27 -3.68 -24.17
N VAL A 148 -3.11 -3.46 -23.54
CA VAL A 148 -1.92 -4.31 -23.63
C VAL A 148 -1.53 -4.79 -22.23
N PRO A 149 -1.03 -6.03 -22.07
CA PRO A 149 -0.56 -6.51 -20.78
C PRO A 149 0.72 -5.78 -20.38
N VAL A 150 0.94 -5.56 -19.09
CA VAL A 150 2.21 -5.11 -18.54
C VAL A 150 2.80 -6.24 -17.70
N ARG A 151 4.07 -6.57 -17.93
CA ARG A 151 4.73 -7.71 -17.28
C ARG A 151 6.05 -7.32 -16.64
N ASP A 152 6.37 -7.95 -15.52
CA ASP A 152 7.70 -7.84 -14.89
C ASP A 152 8.79 -8.53 -15.75
N GLY A 153 10.05 -8.39 -15.34
CA GLY A 153 11.20 -9.02 -16.00
C GLY A 153 11.20 -10.56 -16.01
N ARG A 154 10.32 -11.21 -15.23
CA ARG A 154 10.11 -12.67 -15.21
C ARG A 154 8.89 -13.10 -16.02
N GLY A 155 8.13 -12.16 -16.59
CA GLY A 155 6.91 -12.40 -17.36
C GLY A 155 5.61 -12.43 -16.53
N GLY A 156 5.69 -12.18 -15.21
CA GLY A 156 4.53 -12.06 -14.33
C GLY A 156 3.63 -10.91 -14.74
N LEU A 157 2.30 -11.13 -14.74
CA LEU A 157 1.34 -10.09 -15.16
C LEU A 157 1.13 -9.08 -14.04
N LEU A 158 1.56 -7.84 -14.26
CA LEU A 158 1.36 -6.73 -13.32
C LEU A 158 0.01 -6.04 -13.51
N GLY A 159 -0.50 -6.04 -14.73
CA GLY A 159 -1.78 -5.39 -15.05
C GLY A 159 -1.93 -5.13 -16.53
N HIS A 160 -2.78 -4.18 -16.89
CA HIS A 160 -3.02 -3.79 -18.27
C HIS A 160 -3.01 -2.28 -18.42
N LEU A 161 -2.23 -1.80 -19.38
CA LEU A 161 -2.32 -0.42 -19.86
C LEU A 161 -3.41 -0.35 -20.91
N TRP A 162 -4.33 0.61 -20.80
CA TRP A 162 -5.45 0.72 -21.73
C TRP A 162 -5.73 2.16 -22.15
N ALA A 163 -6.29 2.32 -23.35
CA ALA A 163 -6.64 3.60 -23.94
C ALA A 163 -7.91 3.53 -24.78
N SER A 164 -8.58 4.68 -24.92
CA SER A 164 -9.74 4.92 -25.77
C SER A 164 -9.75 6.37 -26.23
N ASP A 165 -9.45 6.61 -27.51
CA ASP A 165 -9.51 7.96 -28.09
C ASP A 165 -10.94 8.49 -28.14
N ALA A 166 -11.93 7.61 -28.35
CA ALA A 166 -13.34 7.97 -28.49
C ALA A 166 -13.89 8.71 -27.25
N GLU A 167 -13.38 8.39 -26.07
CA GLU A 167 -13.78 9.01 -24.81
C GLU A 167 -12.66 9.83 -24.15
N GLY A 168 -11.51 9.98 -24.83
CA GLY A 168 -10.35 10.71 -24.29
C GLY A 168 -9.81 10.08 -23.01
N ALA A 169 -9.77 8.75 -22.95
CA ALA A 169 -9.55 7.99 -21.72
C ALA A 169 -8.33 7.07 -21.82
N ALA A 170 -7.52 7.02 -20.78
CA ALA A 170 -6.42 6.08 -20.64
C ALA A 170 -6.09 5.90 -19.16
N SER A 171 -5.75 4.69 -18.76
CA SER A 171 -5.30 4.37 -17.39
C SER A 171 -4.54 3.05 -17.40
N PHE A 172 -3.95 2.75 -16.25
CA PHE A 172 -3.54 1.41 -15.88
C PHE A 172 -4.65 0.73 -15.08
N GLU A 173 -4.93 -0.54 -15.38
CA GLU A 173 -5.77 -1.43 -14.57
C GLU A 173 -4.86 -2.49 -13.92
N PRO A 174 -4.63 -2.41 -12.60
CA PRO A 174 -3.73 -3.30 -11.88
C PRO A 174 -4.28 -4.72 -11.82
N ARG A 175 -3.37 -5.69 -11.75
CA ARG A 175 -3.73 -7.10 -11.60
C ARG A 175 -4.22 -7.43 -10.20
N ASP A 176 -3.44 -7.04 -9.21
CA ASP A 176 -3.67 -7.24 -7.78
C ASP A 176 -3.04 -6.06 -7.04
N VAL A 177 -3.86 -5.18 -6.46
CA VAL A 177 -3.35 -4.01 -5.72
C VAL A 177 -2.85 -4.36 -4.31
N GLY A 178 -3.16 -5.58 -3.83
CA GLY A 178 -2.59 -6.11 -2.59
C GLY A 178 -1.11 -6.44 -2.73
N ASP A 179 -0.65 -6.74 -3.95
CA ASP A 179 0.76 -6.94 -4.27
C ASP A 179 1.49 -5.59 -4.41
N ASP A 180 2.56 -5.41 -3.63
CA ASP A 180 3.36 -4.18 -3.60
C ASP A 180 4.05 -3.88 -4.93
N ALA A 181 4.54 -4.89 -5.64
CA ALA A 181 5.21 -4.71 -6.92
C ALA A 181 4.20 -4.25 -7.98
N VAL A 182 3.00 -4.84 -8.01
CA VAL A 182 1.90 -4.42 -8.87
C VAL A 182 1.45 -3.00 -8.54
N TYR A 183 1.27 -2.68 -7.25
CA TYR A 183 0.86 -1.36 -6.80
C TYR A 183 1.86 -0.28 -7.26
N ARG A 184 3.15 -0.47 -6.96
CA ARG A 184 4.21 0.47 -7.34
C ARG A 184 4.35 0.61 -8.86
N ALA A 185 4.33 -0.50 -9.59
CA ALA A 185 4.33 -0.47 -11.06
C ALA A 185 3.15 0.35 -11.59
N GLY A 186 1.95 0.13 -11.04
CA GLY A 186 0.76 0.88 -11.40
C GLY A 186 0.93 2.39 -11.24
N LEU A 187 1.48 2.85 -10.11
CA LEU A 187 1.75 4.28 -9.88
C LEU A 187 2.69 4.87 -10.93
N VAL A 188 3.76 4.16 -11.28
CA VAL A 188 4.70 4.58 -12.34
C VAL A 188 4.00 4.69 -13.69
N TRP A 189 3.13 3.73 -14.04
CA TRP A 189 2.37 3.81 -15.30
C TRP A 189 1.37 4.95 -15.34
N LEU A 190 0.75 5.31 -14.21
CA LEU A 190 -0.10 6.50 -14.13
C LEU A 190 0.71 7.78 -14.34
N GLU A 191 1.89 7.88 -13.74
CA GLU A 191 2.78 9.02 -13.94
C GLU A 191 3.19 9.16 -15.42
N ARG A 192 3.58 8.05 -16.05
CA ARG A 192 3.93 8.00 -17.48
C ARG A 192 2.78 8.45 -18.38
N LEU A 193 1.55 8.00 -18.09
CA LEU A 193 0.35 8.44 -18.80
C LEU A 193 0.07 9.94 -18.61
N ARG A 194 0.25 10.46 -17.40
CA ARG A 194 0.11 11.89 -17.12
C ARG A 194 1.13 12.71 -17.94
N ALA A 195 2.40 12.29 -17.93
CA ALA A 195 3.44 12.94 -18.72
C ALA A 195 3.18 12.88 -20.25
N ALA A 196 2.53 11.82 -20.75
CA ALA A 196 2.07 11.74 -22.13
C ALA A 196 0.91 12.70 -22.43
N HIS A 197 -0.05 12.79 -21.52
CA HIS A 197 -1.16 13.75 -21.61
C HIS A 197 -0.65 15.20 -21.60
N ASP A 198 0.29 15.54 -20.72
CA ASP A 198 0.84 16.90 -20.59
C ASP A 198 1.60 17.34 -21.85
N ARG A 199 2.11 16.39 -22.64
CA ARG A 199 2.67 16.62 -23.98
C ARG A 199 1.61 16.72 -25.09
N GLY A 200 0.34 16.53 -24.76
CA GLY A 200 -0.78 16.64 -25.70
C GLY A 200 -1.02 15.38 -26.55
N LEU A 201 -0.51 14.21 -26.14
CA LEU A 201 -0.75 12.96 -26.87
C LEU A 201 -2.21 12.50 -26.74
N SER A 202 -2.74 11.89 -27.80
CA SER A 202 -4.02 11.16 -27.68
C SER A 202 -3.82 9.89 -26.84
N PRO A 203 -4.90 9.34 -26.23
CA PRO A 203 -4.83 8.06 -25.53
C PRO A 203 -4.13 6.93 -26.29
N SER A 204 -4.49 6.69 -27.57
CA SER A 204 -3.85 5.62 -28.35
C SER A 204 -2.41 5.95 -28.73
N ALA A 205 -2.08 7.22 -28.96
CA ALA A 205 -0.70 7.64 -29.23
C ALA A 205 0.19 7.43 -27.99
N ALA A 206 -0.31 7.80 -26.80
CA ALA A 206 0.34 7.52 -25.53
C ALA A 206 0.52 6.02 -25.31
N LEU A 207 -0.51 5.21 -25.54
CA LEU A 207 -0.44 3.75 -25.42
C LEU A 207 0.65 3.15 -26.33
N ALA A 208 0.71 3.59 -27.60
CA ALA A 208 1.68 3.09 -28.56
C ALA A 208 3.12 3.50 -28.20
N GLU A 209 3.32 4.74 -27.74
CA GLU A 209 4.63 5.24 -27.30
C GLU A 209 5.11 4.47 -26.07
N LEU A 210 4.26 4.36 -25.04
CA LEU A 210 4.56 3.67 -23.79
C LEU A 210 4.78 2.16 -23.97
N ALA A 211 4.09 1.53 -24.93
CA ALA A 211 4.32 0.13 -25.30
C ALA A 211 5.69 -0.12 -25.95
N ALA A 212 6.34 0.93 -26.47
CA ALA A 212 7.67 0.83 -27.06
C ALA A 212 8.80 1.03 -26.04
N TRP A 213 8.49 1.55 -24.84
CA TRP A 213 9.50 1.80 -23.81
C TRP A 213 10.07 0.48 -23.26
N PRO A 214 11.38 0.46 -22.94
CA PRO A 214 11.95 -0.65 -22.19
C PRO A 214 11.42 -0.68 -20.75
N ASP A 215 11.71 -1.78 -20.04
CA ASP A 215 11.47 -1.84 -18.59
C ASP A 215 12.50 -0.93 -17.90
N GLU A 216 12.15 0.35 -17.78
CA GLU A 216 12.88 1.32 -16.97
C GLU A 216 12.28 1.32 -15.56
N ASP A 217 13.14 1.39 -14.54
CA ASP A 217 12.79 1.50 -13.12
C ASP A 217 12.09 0.29 -12.49
N GLY A 218 12.02 -0.86 -13.19
CA GLY A 218 11.43 -2.10 -12.67
C GLY A 218 9.90 -2.08 -12.57
N ALA A 219 9.24 -1.14 -13.24
CA ALA A 219 7.77 -1.05 -13.34
C ALA A 219 7.17 -2.03 -14.36
N GLY A 220 8.01 -2.87 -14.97
CA GLY A 220 7.63 -3.83 -15.99
C GLY A 220 7.55 -3.20 -17.37
N ARG A 221 7.35 -4.07 -18.36
CA ARG A 221 7.24 -3.73 -19.77
C ARG A 221 5.83 -3.95 -20.29
N ALA A 222 5.30 -2.94 -20.97
CA ALA A 222 4.07 -3.08 -21.72
C ALA A 222 4.28 -3.98 -22.96
N GLY A 223 3.32 -4.88 -23.20
CA GLY A 223 3.31 -5.75 -24.36
C GLY A 223 3.24 -4.93 -25.65
N PRO A 224 3.80 -5.46 -26.76
CA PRO A 224 3.78 -4.75 -28.03
C PRO A 224 2.35 -4.46 -28.46
N SER A 225 2.17 -3.38 -29.23
CA SER A 225 0.85 -3.00 -29.77
C SER A 225 0.15 -4.10 -30.59
N ALA A 226 0.88 -5.12 -31.05
CA ALA A 226 0.35 -6.31 -31.72
C ALA A 226 -0.39 -7.28 -30.78
N GLU A 227 -0.06 -7.28 -29.49
CA GLU A 227 -0.78 -8.03 -28.44
C GLU A 227 -2.00 -7.27 -27.91
N ALA A 228 -2.28 -6.08 -28.46
CA ALA A 228 -3.38 -5.26 -28.00
C ALA A 228 -4.73 -5.93 -28.27
N ARG A 229 -5.58 -5.96 -27.25
CA ARG A 229 -6.96 -6.46 -27.34
C ARG A 229 -7.92 -5.29 -27.26
N THR A 230 -9.00 -5.36 -28.01
CA THR A 230 -10.12 -4.43 -27.88
C THR A 230 -11.23 -5.12 -27.12
N ILE A 231 -11.54 -4.63 -25.92
CA ILE A 231 -12.55 -5.21 -25.03
C ILE A 231 -13.30 -4.11 -24.26
N PRO A 232 -14.52 -4.35 -23.79
CA PRO A 232 -15.19 -3.44 -22.86
C PRO A 232 -14.36 -3.26 -21.57
N LEU A 233 -14.25 -2.01 -21.08
CA LEU A 233 -13.48 -1.74 -19.85
C LEU A 233 -14.03 -2.52 -18.63
N ALA A 234 -15.34 -2.73 -18.56
CA ALA A 234 -15.96 -3.53 -17.51
C ALA A 234 -15.40 -4.97 -17.48
N VAL A 235 -15.25 -5.59 -18.66
CA VAL A 235 -14.70 -6.95 -18.79
C VAL A 235 -13.23 -6.99 -18.38
N LEU A 236 -12.44 -5.96 -18.74
CA LEU A 236 -11.04 -5.86 -18.31
C LEU A 236 -10.93 -5.82 -16.77
N ARG A 237 -11.79 -5.04 -16.12
CA ARG A 237 -11.86 -4.91 -14.66
C ARG A 237 -12.31 -6.19 -13.97
N GLU A 238 -13.29 -6.88 -14.53
CA GLU A 238 -13.74 -8.17 -14.01
C GLU A 238 -12.64 -9.22 -14.12
N GLN A 239 -11.89 -9.27 -15.23
CA GLN A 239 -10.74 -10.17 -15.38
C GLN A 239 -9.62 -9.88 -14.38
N ALA A 240 -9.38 -8.61 -14.05
CA ALA A 240 -8.43 -8.24 -13.01
C ALA A 240 -8.89 -8.72 -11.62
N LYS A 241 -10.18 -8.55 -11.29
CA LYS A 241 -10.78 -8.95 -10.00
C LYS A 241 -10.95 -10.46 -9.83
N ALA A 242 -11.26 -11.20 -10.90
CA ALA A 242 -11.59 -12.63 -10.86
C ALA A 242 -10.40 -13.56 -10.55
N THR A 243 -9.27 -13.02 -10.10
CA THR A 243 -8.12 -13.83 -9.65
C THR A 243 -7.49 -13.27 -8.39
N GLN A 244 -8.24 -12.42 -7.70
CA GLN A 244 -7.96 -11.96 -6.35
C GLN A 244 -8.69 -12.84 -5.30
N TRP A 245 -9.37 -13.92 -5.74
CA TRP A 245 -10.09 -14.91 -4.91
C TRP A 245 -9.60 -16.32 -5.22
#